data_AF-C9Z8H3-F1
#
_entry.id   AF-C9Z8H3-F1
#
_cell.length_a   1.000
_cell.length_b   1.000
_cell.length_c   1.000
_cell.angle_alpha   90.00
_cell.angle_beta   90.00
_cell.angle_gamma   90.00
#
_symmetry.space_group_name_H-M   'P 1'
#
loop_
_entity.id
_entity.type
_entity.pdbx_description
1 polymer ?
#
loop_
_entity_poly.entity_id
_entity_poly.type
_entity_poly.pdbx_seq_one_letter_code
_entity_poly.pdbx_strand_id
1 'polypeptide(L)'
;MRHIAAQQAGLLRGLLPAPVGQAPAHLASLFPTIVVESAARLPVPGITFWANHRWHIHVREDDSADERAFTVLHQLKHIIDHPIRRVTTAFSDADWDALAKHFACLALARELTAASA
;
A
#
# COMPACT_ATOMS: atom_id res chain seq x y z
N MET A 1 -16.84 0.94 3.62
CA MET A 1 -15.44 0.60 3.26
C MET A 1 -14.52 1.79 3.05
N ARG A 2 -14.90 2.85 2.31
CA ARG A 2 -14.01 4.04 2.11
C ARG A 2 -13.58 4.72 3.42
N HIS A 3 -14.51 4.94 4.36
CA HIS A 3 -14.17 5.49 5.68
C HIS A 3 -13.16 4.63 6.44
N ILE A 4 -13.33 3.30 6.41
CA ILE A 4 -12.39 2.34 7.03
C ILE A 4 -11.01 2.46 6.36
N ALA A 5 -10.96 2.51 5.03
CA ALA A 5 -9.71 2.71 4.30
C ALA A 5 -9.01 4.03 4.70
N ALA A 6 -9.77 5.11 4.92
CA ALA A 6 -9.21 6.38 5.38
C ALA A 6 -8.65 6.29 6.81
N GLN A 7 -9.35 5.63 7.74
CA GLN A 7 -8.85 5.40 9.09
C GLN A 7 -7.58 4.54 9.09
N GLN A 8 -7.56 3.46 8.31
CA GLN A 8 -6.39 2.60 8.14
C GLN A 8 -5.19 3.38 7.57
N ALA A 9 -5.42 4.24 6.58
CA ALA A 9 -4.36 5.09 6.01
C ALA A 9 -3.80 6.08 7.03
N GLY A 10 -4.68 6.69 7.86
CA GLY A 10 -4.26 7.57 8.96
C GLY A 10 -3.45 6.85 10.02
N LEU A 11 -3.85 5.65 10.42
CA LEU A 11 -3.09 4.82 11.36
C LEU A 11 -1.71 4.44 10.79
N LEU A 12 -1.65 3.99 9.54
CA LEU A 12 -0.39 3.63 8.90
C LEU A 12 0.55 4.83 8.83
N ARG A 13 0.04 6.02 8.49
CA ARG A 13 0.82 7.26 8.51
C ARG A 13 1.43 7.56 9.87
N GLY A 14 0.67 7.37 10.95
CA GLY A 14 1.18 7.55 12.31
C GLY A 14 2.29 6.57 12.71
N LEU A 15 2.42 5.44 12.00
CA LEU A 15 3.44 4.42 12.24
C LEU A 15 4.65 4.54 11.31
N LEU A 16 4.50 5.13 10.12
CA LEU A 16 5.58 5.27 9.16
C LEU A 16 6.45 6.48 9.52
N PRO A 17 7.78 6.30 9.69
CA PRO A 17 8.68 7.44 9.80
C PRO A 17 8.69 8.24 8.49
N ALA A 18 8.82 9.56 8.59
CA ALA A 18 9.06 10.41 7.43
C ALA A 18 10.50 10.21 6.90
N PRO A 19 10.74 10.26 5.57
CA PRO A 19 9.80 10.58 4.49
C PRO A 19 9.09 9.34 3.90
N VAL A 20 7.85 9.52 3.44
CA VAL A 20 6.99 8.44 2.89
C VAL A 20 7.53 7.81 1.61
N GLY A 21 8.45 8.48 0.89
CA GLY A 21 9.18 7.87 -0.24
C GLY A 21 10.03 6.64 0.15
N GLN A 22 10.27 6.44 1.46
CA GLN A 22 10.92 5.24 2.01
C GLN A 22 9.91 4.18 2.49
N ALA A 23 8.61 4.33 2.16
CA ALA A 23 7.56 3.37 2.51
C ALA A 23 7.92 1.91 2.20
N PRO A 24 8.57 1.55 1.08
CA PRO A 24 9.00 0.17 0.84
C PRO A 24 9.89 -0.40 1.97
N ALA A 25 10.90 0.36 2.41
CA ALA A 25 11.83 -0.05 3.46
C ALA A 25 11.15 -0.05 4.84
N HIS A 26 10.32 0.96 5.12
CA HIS A 26 9.62 1.07 6.39
C HIS A 26 8.59 -0.05 6.58
N LEU A 27 7.88 -0.45 5.52
CA LEU A 27 6.88 -1.52 5.59
C LEU A 27 7.50 -2.88 5.90
N ALA A 28 8.66 -3.19 5.33
CA ALA A 28 9.39 -4.42 5.67
C ALA A 28 9.81 -4.45 7.15
N SER A 29 10.11 -3.28 7.75
CA SER A 29 10.44 -3.18 9.18
C SER A 29 9.21 -3.35 10.09
N LEU A 30 8.06 -2.80 9.70
CA LEU A 30 6.83 -2.84 10.48
C LEU A 30 6.14 -4.20 10.41
N PHE A 31 6.25 -4.87 9.26
CA PHE A 31 5.57 -6.13 8.98
C PHE A 31 6.59 -7.17 8.51
N PRO A 32 7.23 -7.93 9.43
CA PRO A 32 8.23 -8.93 9.06
C PRO A 32 7.71 -10.01 8.09
N THR A 33 6.40 -10.23 8.06
CA THR A 33 5.74 -11.16 7.13
C THR A 33 5.54 -10.57 5.73
N ILE A 34 5.91 -9.33 5.48
CA ILE A 34 5.85 -8.67 4.16
C ILE A 34 7.26 -8.48 3.62
N VAL A 35 7.45 -8.85 2.36
CA VAL A 35 8.65 -8.63 1.56
C VAL A 35 8.29 -7.64 0.46
N VAL A 36 9.13 -6.63 0.28
CA VAL A 36 8.97 -5.65 -0.80
C VAL A 36 10.22 -5.67 -1.67
N GLU A 37 10.05 -5.96 -2.95
CA GLU A 37 11.15 -6.10 -3.91
C GLU A 37 10.89 -5.25 -5.15
N SER A 38 11.97 -4.69 -5.70
CA SER A 38 11.94 -4.07 -7.03
C SER A 38 12.23 -5.14 -8.08
N ALA A 39 11.40 -5.20 -9.12
CA ALA A 39 11.50 -6.20 -10.18
C ALA A 39 11.64 -5.54 -11.55
N ALA A 40 12.72 -5.87 -12.25
CA ALA A 40 12.94 -5.48 -13.64
C ALA A 40 11.88 -6.10 -14.57
N ARG A 41 11.45 -5.35 -15.60
CA ARG A 41 10.54 -5.81 -16.66
C ARG A 41 9.16 -6.29 -16.17
N LEU A 42 8.68 -5.76 -15.05
CA LEU A 42 7.32 -6.06 -14.58
C LEU A 42 6.27 -5.42 -15.51
N PRO A 43 5.36 -6.18 -16.14
CA PRO A 43 4.39 -5.63 -17.12
C PRO A 43 3.31 -4.76 -16.47
N VAL A 44 3.22 -4.77 -15.14
CA VAL A 44 2.33 -3.95 -14.31
C VAL A 44 3.16 -3.12 -13.32
N PRO A 45 2.63 -2.03 -12.75
CA PRO A 45 3.35 -1.23 -11.74
C PRO A 45 3.71 -2.05 -10.50
N GLY A 46 2.84 -2.97 -10.08
CA GLY A 46 3.13 -3.89 -8.99
C GLY A 46 2.17 -5.07 -8.90
N ILE A 47 2.60 -6.09 -8.16
CA ILE A 47 1.84 -7.33 -7.92
C ILE A 47 2.05 -7.81 -6.48
N THR A 48 1.04 -8.45 -5.92
CA THR A 48 1.09 -9.08 -4.60
C THR A 48 0.79 -10.57 -4.69
N PHE A 49 1.54 -11.38 -3.96
CA PHE A 49 1.28 -12.82 -3.86
C PHE A 49 1.78 -13.40 -2.53
N TRP A 50 1.25 -14.56 -2.16
CA TRP A 50 1.69 -15.32 -0.98
C TRP A 50 2.68 -16.41 -1.40
N ALA A 51 3.88 -16.40 -0.82
CA ALA A 51 4.89 -17.44 -1.04
C ALA A 51 5.82 -17.54 0.18
N ASN A 52 6.30 -18.74 0.47
CA ASN A 52 7.27 -18.98 1.57
C ASN A 52 6.83 -18.39 2.92
N HIS A 53 5.54 -18.56 3.26
CA HIS A 53 4.93 -18.05 4.49
C HIS A 53 5.00 -16.51 4.66
N ARG A 54 5.18 -15.77 3.56
CA ARG A 54 5.24 -14.31 3.55
C ARG A 54 4.40 -13.75 2.40
N TRP A 55 3.90 -12.54 2.59
CA TRP A 55 3.36 -11.73 1.52
C TRP A 55 4.50 -11.06 0.77
N HIS A 56 4.49 -11.14 -0.54
CA HIS A 56 5.45 -10.48 -1.42
C HIS A 56 4.74 -9.38 -2.18
N ILE A 57 5.33 -8.20 -2.17
CA ILE A 57 4.95 -7.06 -3.00
C ILE A 57 6.11 -6.80 -3.94
N HIS A 58 5.91 -7.07 -5.23
CA HIS A 58 6.87 -6.68 -6.25
C HIS A 58 6.41 -5.38 -6.89
N VAL A 59 7.30 -4.42 -7.01
CA VAL A 59 7.06 -3.16 -7.74
C VAL A 59 8.01 -3.02 -8.90
N ARG A 60 7.59 -2.34 -9.96
CA ARG A 60 8.41 -2.11 -11.13
C ARG A 60 9.61 -1.25 -10.75
N GLU A 61 10.79 -1.69 -11.15
CA GLU A 61 12.05 -1.02 -10.82
C GLU A 61 12.19 0.36 -11.49
N ASP A 62 11.69 0.50 -12.71
CA ASP A 62 11.81 1.72 -13.52
C ASP A 62 10.88 2.87 -13.09
N ASP A 63 9.93 2.61 -12.19
CA ASP A 63 9.00 3.62 -11.67
C ASP A 63 9.73 4.58 -10.69
N SER A 64 9.30 5.84 -10.65
CA SER A 64 9.87 6.83 -9.72
C SER A 64 9.67 6.43 -8.25
N ALA A 65 10.38 7.07 -7.32
CA ALA A 65 10.25 6.77 -5.90
C ALA A 65 8.80 6.98 -5.39
N ASP A 66 8.12 8.03 -5.85
CA ASP A 66 6.74 8.33 -5.46
C ASP A 66 5.74 7.32 -6.04
N GLU A 67 5.92 6.93 -7.32
CA GLU A 67 5.11 5.89 -7.96
C GLU A 67 5.29 4.53 -7.29
N ARG A 68 6.53 4.17 -6.91
CA ARG A 68 6.80 2.94 -6.16
C ARG A 68 6.18 2.99 -4.76
N ALA A 69 6.32 4.10 -4.04
CA ALA A 69 5.68 4.25 -2.73
C ALA A 69 4.15 4.12 -2.83
N PHE A 70 3.53 4.75 -3.82
CA PHE A 70 2.10 4.60 -4.10
C PHE A 70 1.74 3.14 -4.37
N THR A 71 2.48 2.49 -5.25
CA THR A 71 2.23 1.11 -5.64
C THR A 71 2.34 0.17 -4.46
N VAL A 72 3.38 0.31 -3.61
CA VAL A 72 3.52 -0.53 -2.42
C VAL A 72 2.33 -0.35 -1.48
N LEU A 73 1.89 0.88 -1.22
CA LEU A 73 0.74 1.15 -0.34
C LEU A 73 -0.57 0.62 -0.93
N HIS A 74 -0.74 0.73 -2.24
CA HIS A 74 -1.88 0.16 -2.97
C HIS A 74 -1.89 -1.38 -2.80
N GLN A 75 -0.76 -2.03 -3.02
CA GLN A 75 -0.60 -3.48 -2.86
C GLN A 75 -0.78 -3.94 -1.41
N LEU A 76 -0.28 -3.17 -0.44
CA LEU A 76 -0.52 -3.42 0.99
C LEU A 76 -2.02 -3.43 1.33
N LYS A 77 -2.82 -2.55 0.71
CA LYS A 77 -4.26 -2.55 0.95
C LYS A 77 -4.93 -3.84 0.49
N HIS A 78 -4.48 -4.43 -0.62
CA HIS A 78 -4.97 -5.75 -1.05
C HIS A 78 -4.65 -6.85 -0.04
N ILE A 79 -3.47 -6.79 0.61
CA ILE A 79 -3.12 -7.72 1.71
C ILE A 79 -4.06 -7.52 2.90
N ILE A 80 -4.25 -6.28 3.34
CA ILE A 80 -5.13 -5.95 4.48
C ILE A 80 -6.56 -6.43 4.23
N ASP A 81 -7.06 -6.26 3.00
CA ASP A 81 -8.42 -6.63 2.62
C ASP A 81 -8.59 -8.10 2.21
N HIS A 82 -7.49 -8.86 2.07
CA HIS A 82 -7.53 -10.23 1.59
C HIS A 82 -8.51 -11.13 2.38
N PRO A 83 -8.57 -11.10 3.74
CA PRO A 83 -9.52 -11.91 4.49
C PRO A 83 -10.99 -11.57 4.17
N ILE A 84 -11.33 -10.28 4.05
CA ILE A 84 -12.71 -9.86 3.83
C ILE A 84 -13.14 -10.09 2.38
N ARG A 85 -12.25 -9.86 1.40
CA ARG A 85 -12.46 -10.18 -0.02
C ARG A 85 -12.89 -11.63 -0.24
N ARG A 86 -12.43 -12.57 0.59
CA ARG A 86 -12.76 -14.00 0.46
C ARG A 86 -14.13 -14.39 0.99
N VAL A 87 -14.75 -13.57 1.84
CA VAL A 87 -16.01 -13.91 2.52
C VAL A 87 -17.19 -13.06 2.07
N THR A 88 -16.96 -12.05 1.24
CA THR A 88 -18.01 -11.17 0.72
C THR A 88 -17.99 -11.10 -0.80
N THR A 89 -19.17 -11.08 -1.40
CA THR A 89 -19.38 -10.83 -2.83
C THR A 89 -19.96 -9.43 -3.10
N ALA A 90 -20.08 -8.60 -2.05
CA ALA A 90 -20.72 -7.29 -2.13
C ALA A 90 -19.92 -6.24 -2.93
N PHE A 91 -18.67 -6.54 -3.30
CA PHE A 91 -17.76 -5.63 -3.97
C PHE A 91 -17.14 -6.34 -5.18
N SER A 92 -17.13 -5.64 -6.31
CA SER A 92 -16.41 -6.08 -7.52
C SER A 92 -14.90 -5.88 -7.36
N ASP A 93 -14.10 -6.49 -8.24
CA ASP A 93 -12.66 -6.23 -8.28
C ASP A 93 -12.33 -4.75 -8.49
N ALA A 94 -13.14 -4.05 -9.28
CA ALA A 94 -13.00 -2.61 -9.51
C ALA A 94 -13.26 -1.79 -8.23
N ASP A 95 -14.23 -2.20 -7.40
CA ASP A 95 -14.50 -1.54 -6.11
C ASP A 95 -13.33 -1.69 -5.15
N TRP A 96 -12.75 -2.88 -5.08
CA TRP A 96 -11.59 -3.14 -4.26
C TRP A 96 -10.34 -2.41 -4.75
N ASP A 97 -10.12 -2.38 -6.06
CA ASP A 97 -9.04 -1.59 -6.67
C ASP A 97 -9.19 -0.09 -6.38
N ALA A 98 -10.42 0.44 -6.45
CA ALA A 98 -10.71 1.82 -6.08
C ALA A 98 -10.47 2.09 -4.58
N LEU A 99 -10.77 1.13 -3.70
CA LEU A 99 -10.45 1.22 -2.27
C LEU A 99 -8.94 1.21 -2.01
N ALA A 100 -8.19 0.38 -2.71
CA ALA A 100 -6.73 0.33 -2.65
C ALA A 100 -6.07 1.64 -3.11
N LYS A 101 -6.55 2.20 -4.23
CA LYS A 101 -6.13 3.54 -4.70
C LYS A 101 -6.43 4.62 -3.67
N HIS A 102 -7.66 4.63 -3.12
CA HIS A 102 -8.06 5.62 -2.12
C HIS A 102 -7.19 5.56 -0.86
N PHE A 103 -6.91 4.36 -0.35
CA PHE A 103 -6.01 4.14 0.77
C PHE A 103 -4.60 4.67 0.47
N ALA A 104 -4.02 4.29 -0.67
CA ALA A 104 -2.66 4.68 -1.05
C ALA A 104 -2.52 6.21 -1.16
N CYS A 105 -3.49 6.89 -1.79
CA CYS A 105 -3.50 8.35 -1.86
C CYS A 105 -3.50 9.01 -0.47
N LEU A 106 -4.34 8.53 0.44
CA LEU A 106 -4.43 9.08 1.79
C LEU A 106 -3.20 8.78 2.66
N ALA A 107 -2.58 7.61 2.45
CA ALA A 107 -1.36 7.22 3.15
C ALA A 107 -0.14 8.02 2.66
N LEU A 108 -0.12 8.40 1.37
CA LEU A 108 0.93 9.24 0.79
C LEU A 108 0.75 10.72 1.03
N ALA A 109 -0.47 11.18 1.28
CA ALA A 109 -0.76 12.59 1.47
C ALA A 109 0.19 13.16 2.53
N ARG A 110 1.08 14.06 2.11
CA ARG A 110 1.92 14.82 3.02
C ARG A 110 0.98 15.56 3.95
N GLU A 111 1.30 15.54 5.25
CA GLU A 111 0.66 16.48 6.16
C GLU A 111 0.84 17.89 5.60
N LEU A 112 -0.26 18.51 5.17
CA LEU A 112 -0.36 19.95 5.16
C LEU A 112 -0.46 20.39 6.64
N THR A 113 0.60 20.16 7.41
CA THR A 113 0.73 20.75 8.74
C THR A 113 0.95 22.24 8.54
N ALA A 114 -0.11 23.01 8.72
CA ALA A 114 -0.14 24.23 9.51
C ALA A 114 1.22 24.93 9.66
N ALA A 115 1.68 25.61 8.61
CA ALA A 115 2.61 26.72 8.71
C ALA A 115 1.80 28.02 8.68
N SER A 116 0.92 28.19 9.66
CA SER A 116 0.21 29.45 9.96
C SER A 116 -0.27 29.41 11.42
N ALA A 117 0.68 29.51 12.34
CA ALA A 117 0.48 30.00 13.69
C ALA A 117 1.80 30.63 14.17
#